data_AF-A0A3M1YF23-F1
#
_entry.id   AF-A0A3M1YF23-F1
#
_cell.length_a   1.000
_cell.length_b   1.000
_cell.length_c   1.000
_cell.angle_alpha   90.00
_cell.angle_beta   90.00
_cell.angle_gamma   90.00
#
_symmetry.space_group_name_H-M   'P 1'
#
loop_
_entity.id
_entity.type
_entity.pdbx_description
1 polymer ?
#
loop_
_entity_poly.entity_id
_entity_poly.type
_entity_poly.pdbx_seq_one_letter_code
_entity_poly.pdbx_strand_id
1 'polypeptide(L)'
;RGEVREVRDAGLMAAALFATYQDRTLYLMGAYHPDQGRSGAMPALMWDAMARAQREGSRLFDFEGSMIEGVAQFFRKFGAHPVPYLQIRKNQLPLLVRWMQELRT
;
A
#
# COMPACT_ATOMS: atom_id res chain seq x y z
N ARG A 1 13.32 1.42 -9.64
CA ARG A 1 13.73 0.03 -9.30
C ARG A 1 12.57 -0.64 -8.59
N GLY A 2 12.12 -1.82 -9.02
CA GLY A 2 11.17 -2.64 -8.27
C GLY A 2 11.90 -3.67 -7.43
N GLU A 3 11.42 -3.96 -6.23
CA GLU A 3 11.94 -5.06 -5.41
C GLU A 3 10.82 -5.75 -4.62
N VAL A 4 10.94 -7.07 -4.49
CA VAL A 4 10.10 -7.86 -3.58
C VAL A 4 10.90 -8.15 -2.32
N ARG A 5 10.29 -7.99 -1.16
CA ARG A 5 10.84 -8.41 0.13
C ARG A 5 9.93 -9.43 0.77
N GLU A 6 10.55 -10.31 1.54
CA GLU A 6 9.87 -11.38 2.26
C GLU A 6 10.45 -11.51 3.66
N VAL A 7 9.58 -11.90 4.59
CA VAL A 7 9.96 -12.33 5.93
C VAL A 7 9.66 -13.81 6.04
N ARG A 8 10.66 -14.57 6.49
CA ARG A 8 10.59 -16.02 6.69
C ARG A 8 10.95 -16.36 8.14
N ASP A 9 10.30 -17.39 8.64
CA ASP A 9 10.66 -18.07 9.89
C ASP A 9 10.72 -19.59 9.62
N ALA A 10 9.73 -20.38 10.04
CA ALA A 10 9.56 -21.78 9.61
C ALA A 10 8.96 -21.93 8.19
N GLY A 11 8.66 -20.81 7.53
CA GLY A 11 8.06 -20.74 6.20
C GLY A 11 7.92 -19.28 5.74
N LEU A 12 7.29 -19.03 4.59
CA LEU A 12 6.99 -17.66 4.15
C LEU A 12 5.89 -17.05 5.03
N MET A 13 6.22 -15.98 5.76
CA MET A 13 5.30 -15.33 6.69
C MET A 13 4.59 -14.14 6.03
N ALA A 14 5.36 -13.28 5.37
CA ALA A 14 4.85 -12.11 4.67
C ALA A 14 5.76 -11.75 3.50
N ALA A 15 5.18 -11.10 2.50
CA ALA A 15 5.91 -10.53 1.39
C ALA A 15 5.29 -9.20 0.96
N ALA A 16 6.11 -8.30 0.42
CA ALA A 16 5.63 -7.05 -0.17
C ALA A 16 6.47 -6.65 -1.38
N LEU A 17 5.80 -5.96 -2.31
CA LEU A 17 6.40 -5.36 -3.49
C LEU A 17 6.57 -3.86 -3.24
N PHE A 18 7.78 -3.38 -3.49
CA PHE A 18 8.14 -1.98 -3.43
C PHE A 18 8.62 -1.49 -4.78
N ALA A 19 8.39 -0.21 -5.06
CA ALA A 19 8.97 0.48 -6.20
C ALA A 19 9.63 1.77 -5.74
N THR A 20 10.88 1.96 -6.11
CA THR A 20 11.60 3.21 -5.90
C THR A 20 11.66 3.99 -7.21
N TYR A 21 11.19 5.23 -7.17
CA TYR A 21 11.26 6.17 -8.28
C TYR A 21 11.72 7.54 -7.75
N GLN A 22 12.81 8.05 -8.32
CA GLN A 22 13.48 9.27 -7.86
C GLN A 22 13.80 9.20 -6.35
N ASP A 23 13.32 10.15 -5.56
CA ASP A 23 13.51 10.24 -4.11
C ASP A 23 12.35 9.61 -3.33
N ARG A 24 11.59 8.69 -3.94
CA ARG A 24 10.39 8.10 -3.33
C ARG A 24 10.42 6.58 -3.41
N THR A 25 10.03 5.94 -2.32
CA THR A 25 9.75 4.51 -2.28
C THR A 25 8.26 4.28 -2.01
N LEU A 26 7.65 3.44 -2.86
CA LEU A 26 6.22 3.15 -2.91
C LEU A 26 6.01 1.71 -2.41
N TYR A 27 5.09 1.53 -1.47
CA TYR A 27 4.56 0.22 -1.09
C TYR A 27 3.36 -0.12 -1.97
N LEU A 28 3.55 -1.01 -2.95
CA LEU A 28 2.53 -1.29 -3.96
C LEU A 28 1.54 -2.37 -3.52
N MET A 29 2.04 -3.43 -2.88
CA MET A 29 1.22 -4.52 -2.40
C MET A 29 1.96 -5.32 -1.33
N GLY A 30 1.19 -5.98 -0.48
CA GLY A 30 1.73 -6.91 0.50
C GLY A 30 0.71 -7.97 0.85
N ALA A 31 1.23 -9.14 1.19
CA ALA A 31 0.47 -10.31 1.58
C ALA A 31 1.15 -10.98 2.76
N TYR A 32 0.36 -11.68 3.57
CA TYR A 32 0.85 -12.48 4.69
C TYR A 32 0.12 -13.82 4.70
N HIS A 33 0.77 -14.83 5.27
CA HIS A 33 0.16 -16.14 5.42
C HIS A 33 -1.06 -16.03 6.37
N PRO A 34 -2.23 -16.63 6.05
CA PRO A 34 -3.47 -16.43 6.82
C PRO A 34 -3.31 -16.67 8.33
N ASP A 35 -2.61 -17.74 8.70
CA ASP A 35 -2.39 -18.11 10.10
C ASP A 35 -1.38 -17.20 10.82
N GLN A 36 -0.65 -16.37 10.07
CA GLN A 36 0.44 -15.54 10.55
C GLN A 36 0.10 -14.05 10.59
N GLY A 37 -1.17 -13.66 10.45
CA GLY A 37 -1.61 -12.26 10.50
C GLY A 37 -1.27 -11.53 11.81
N ARG A 38 -0.97 -12.25 12.89
CA ARG A 38 -0.55 -11.70 14.20
C ARG A 38 0.92 -11.90 14.53
N SER A 39 1.71 -12.48 13.62
CA SER A 39 3.14 -12.77 13.83
C SER A 39 4.02 -11.53 13.98
N GLY A 40 3.52 -10.35 13.59
CA GLY A 40 4.35 -9.15 13.48
C GLY A 40 5.21 -9.09 12.22
N ALA A 41 5.17 -10.11 11.36
CA ALA A 41 5.98 -10.17 10.15
C ALA A 41 5.75 -9.00 9.20
N MET A 42 4.49 -8.62 8.96
CA MET A 42 4.17 -7.49 8.09
C MET A 42 4.61 -6.13 8.67
N PRO A 43 4.38 -5.82 9.96
CA PRO A 43 4.99 -4.65 10.58
C PRO A 43 6.53 -4.61 10.51
N ALA A 44 7.19 -5.75 10.76
CA ALA A 44 8.65 -5.85 10.71
C ALA A 44 9.20 -5.60 9.31
N LEU A 45 8.56 -6.21 8.29
CA LEU A 45 8.89 -6.00 6.88
C LEU A 45 8.73 -4.53 6.49
N MET A 46 7.64 -3.88 6.93
CA MET A 46 7.40 -2.48 6.63
C MET A 46 8.45 -1.56 7.26
N TRP A 47 8.81 -1.81 8.53
CA TRP A 47 9.85 -1.06 9.21
C TRP A 47 11.22 -1.20 8.52
N ASP A 48 11.61 -2.42 8.15
CA ASP A 48 12.86 -2.64 7.39
C ASP A 48 12.84 -1.88 6.05
N ALA A 49 11.73 -1.94 5.32
CA ALA A 49 11.58 -1.24 4.05
C ALA A 49 11.70 0.28 4.21
N MET A 50 11.08 0.87 5.24
CA MET A 50 11.20 2.31 5.54
C MET A 50 12.64 2.70 5.90
N ALA A 51 13.29 1.95 6.80
CA ALA A 51 14.67 2.19 7.18
C ALA A 51 15.62 2.06 5.99
N ARG A 52 15.36 1.11 5.10
CA ARG A 52 16.12 0.93 3.86
C ARG A 52 15.90 2.07 2.89
N ALA A 53 14.65 2.47 2.64
CA ALA A 53 14.34 3.58 1.76
C ALA A 53 15.08 4.85 2.20
N GLN A 54 15.13 5.12 3.52
CA GLN A 54 15.91 6.22 4.08
C GLN A 54 17.41 6.09 3.77
N ARG A 55 18.01 4.91 3.99
CA ARG A 55 19.43 4.65 3.67
C ARG A 55 19.75 4.79 2.19
N GLU A 56 18.79 4.47 1.33
CA GLU A 56 18.90 4.60 -0.13
C GLU A 56 18.60 6.03 -0.63
N GLY A 57 18.36 6.98 0.28
CA GLY A 57 18.16 8.39 -0.05
C GLY A 57 16.73 8.77 -0.43
N SER A 58 15.75 7.90 -0.21
CA SER A 58 14.34 8.27 -0.36
C SER A 58 13.95 9.30 0.70
N ARG A 59 13.35 10.40 0.25
CA ARG A 59 12.78 11.46 1.10
C ARG A 59 11.33 11.17 1.47
N LEU A 60 10.64 10.39 0.66
CA LEU A 60 9.25 10.01 0.90
C LEU A 60 9.10 8.49 0.87
N PHE A 61 8.41 7.97 1.88
CA PHE A 61 7.87 6.61 1.86
C PHE A 61 6.36 6.70 1.68
N ASP A 62 5.88 6.27 0.52
CA ASP A 62 4.49 6.35 0.12
C ASP A 62 3.84 4.98 0.30
N PHE A 63 2.78 4.93 1.10
CA PHE A 63 2.02 3.71 1.35
C PHE A 63 0.96 3.44 0.27
N GLU A 64 0.87 4.28 -0.77
CA GLU A 64 -0.17 4.34 -1.83
C GLU A 64 -1.60 4.59 -1.30
N GLY A 65 -1.76 4.53 0.04
CA GLY A 65 -2.99 4.74 0.77
C GLY A 65 -3.99 3.60 0.62
N SER A 66 -5.10 3.73 1.34
CA SER A 66 -6.23 2.83 1.23
C SER A 66 -7.48 3.56 1.71
N MET A 67 -8.60 3.40 1.00
CA MET A 67 -9.92 3.82 1.51
C MET A 67 -10.47 2.84 2.55
N ILE A 68 -9.74 1.74 2.83
CA ILE A 68 -10.09 0.78 3.87
C ILE A 68 -9.53 1.28 5.19
N GLU A 69 -10.42 1.59 6.13
CA GLU A 69 -10.06 2.21 7.40
C GLU A 69 -9.03 1.38 8.20
N GLY A 70 -9.18 0.05 8.25
CA GLY A 70 -8.24 -0.82 8.97
C GLY A 70 -6.82 -0.77 8.40
N VAL A 71 -6.68 -0.64 7.09
CA VAL A 71 -5.38 -0.50 6.42
C VAL A 71 -4.80 0.89 6.71
N ALA A 72 -5.61 1.94 6.68
CA ALA A 72 -5.18 3.28 7.04
C ALA A 72 -4.72 3.37 8.52
N GLN A 73 -5.40 2.68 9.43
CA GLN A 73 -4.98 2.57 10.83
C GLN A 73 -3.63 1.87 10.98
N PHE A 74 -3.36 0.83 10.19
CA PHE A 74 -2.05 0.17 10.17
C PHE A 74 -0.95 1.14 9.73
N PHE A 75 -1.14 1.87 8.62
CA PHE A 75 -0.15 2.84 8.14
C PHE A 75 0.08 3.99 9.12
N ARG A 76 -0.96 4.48 9.81
CA ARG A 76 -0.83 5.53 10.83
C ARG A 76 0.14 5.16 11.97
N LYS A 77 0.27 3.87 12.31
CA LYS A 77 1.22 3.40 13.33
C LYS A 77 2.69 3.64 12.96
N PHE A 78 2.98 3.84 11.68
CA PHE A 78 4.32 4.19 11.16
C PHE A 78 4.51 5.70 10.99
N GLY A 79 3.55 6.53 11.42
CA GLY A 79 3.59 7.98 11.23
C GLY A 79 3.05 8.46 9.88
N ALA A 80 2.33 7.60 9.14
CA ALA A 80 1.72 8.01 7.87
C ALA A 80 0.62 9.05 8.09
N HIS A 81 0.56 10.04 7.20
CA HIS A 81 -0.50 11.05 7.15
C HIS A 81 -1.33 10.88 5.87
N PRO A 82 -2.66 11.06 5.93
CA PRO A 82 -3.49 10.95 4.74
C PRO A 82 -3.22 12.10 3.77
N VAL A 83 -3.03 11.77 2.49
CA VAL A 83 -2.88 12.74 1.40
C VAL A 83 -4.03 12.54 0.43
N PRO A 84 -4.91 13.53 0.22
CA PRO A 84 -6.00 13.40 -0.74
C PRO A 84 -5.47 13.48 -2.18
N TYR A 85 -5.98 12.62 -3.06
CA TYR A 85 -5.68 12.61 -4.49
C TYR A 85 -6.93 12.96 -5.28
N LEU A 86 -6.77 13.76 -6.34
CA LEU A 86 -7.86 14.10 -7.24
C LEU A 86 -8.14 12.92 -8.17
N GLN A 87 -9.40 12.51 -8.25
CA GLN A 87 -9.85 11.51 -9.21
C GLN A 87 -10.65 12.18 -10.32
N ILE A 88 -10.15 12.15 -11.54
CA ILE A 88 -10.86 12.61 -12.73
C ILE A 88 -11.56 11.41 -13.37
N ARG A 89 -12.88 11.50 -13.57
CA ARG A 89 -13.68 10.48 -14.24
C ARG A 89 -14.39 11.10 -15.44
N LYS A 90 -14.43 10.39 -16.56
CA LYS A 90 -15.20 10.76 -17.75
C LYS A 90 -16.23 9.66 -18.02
N ASN A 91 -17.51 10.02 -18.01
CA ASN A 91 -18.58 9.11 -18.38
C ASN A 91 -19.17 9.54 -19.74
N GLN A 92 -19.00 8.71 -20.76
CA GLN A 92 -19.54 8.93 -22.11
C GLN A 92 -20.76 8.05 -22.42
N LEU A 93 -21.30 7.36 -21.41
CA LEU A 93 -22.45 6.51 -21.61
C LEU A 93 -23.68 7.35 -21.98
N PRO A 94 -24.58 6.80 -22.83
CA PRO A 94 -25.89 7.40 -23.06
C PRO A 94 -26.63 7.61 -21.74
N LEU A 95 -27.44 8.66 -21.67
CA LEU A 95 -28.06 9.14 -20.43
C LEU A 95 -28.63 7.99 -19.58
N LEU A 96 -29.49 7.16 -20.17
CA LEU A 96 -30.14 6.01 -19.52
C LEU A 96 -29.17 5.02 -18.86
N VAL A 97 -28.06 4.70 -19.54
CA VAL A 97 -27.07 3.75 -19.02
C VAL A 97 -26.24 4.38 -17.91
N ARG A 98 -25.95 5.69 -18.01
CA ARG A 98 -25.30 6.44 -16.93
C ARG A 98 -26.14 6.44 -15.65
N TRP A 99 -27.44 6.71 -15.76
CA TRP A 99 -28.37 6.68 -14.62
C TRP A 99 -28.38 5.31 -13.92
N MET A 100 -28.41 4.20 -14.67
CA MET A 100 -28.35 2.86 -14.08
C MET A 100 -27.02 2.58 -13.36
N GLN A 101 -25.92 3.11 -13.87
CA GLN A 101 -24.59 2.91 -13.27
C GLN A 101 -24.44 3.70 -11.96
N GLU A 102 -24.96 4.92 -11.91
CA GLU A 102 -24.92 5.78 -10.71
C GLU A 102 -25.75 5.18 -9.56
N LEU A 103 -26.89 4.55 -9.84
CA LEU A 103 -27.72 3.89 -8.81
C LEU A 103 -27.07 2.63 -8.19
N ARG A 104 -26.01 2.10 -8.80
CA ARG A 104 -25.31 0.89 -8.35
C ARG A 104 -24.05 1.21 -7.53
N THR A 105 -23.62 2.47 -7.51
CA THR A 105 -22.41 2.95 -6.83
C THR A 105 -22.79 3.61 -5.51
#